data_AF-A0A0S8KLG9-F1
#
_entry.id   AF-A0A0S8KLG9-F1
#
_cell.length_a   1.000
_cell.length_b   1.000
_cell.length_c   1.000
_cell.angle_alpha   90.00
_cell.angle_beta   90.00
_cell.angle_gamma   90.00
#
_symmetry.space_group_name_H-M   'P 1'
#
loop_
_entity.id
_entity.type
_entity.pdbx_description
1 polymer ?
#
loop_
_entity_poly.entity_id
_entity_poly.type
_entity_poly.pdbx_seq_one_letter_code
_entity_poly.pdbx_strand_id
1 'polypeptide(L)'
;MPVTREFKWASLAPRPYLAETDALIASAGTARSDLADYFYELLHDYDGPNEGIVLFLREHAAPGDMVLANYGELPIAFYTGLDIAGGLSAYRIERFEQARWVINRRDGPYPDEMVRIIAQGSYEAIDIPYPDLPWGNRPVPEYHKFATVHDAPNVIIHRRLD
;
A
#
# COMPACT_ATOMS: atom_id res chain seq x y z
N MET A 1 22.85 -35.27 13.50
CA MET A 1 22.21 -34.95 12.21
C MET A 1 22.05 -33.45 12.13
N PRO A 2 22.54 -32.75 11.09
CA PRO A 2 22.34 -31.31 11.01
C PRO A 2 20.86 -31.08 10.72
N VAL A 3 20.13 -30.58 11.72
CA VAL A 3 18.81 -30.00 11.53
C VAL A 3 19.01 -28.82 10.60
N THR A 4 18.40 -28.86 9.42
CA THR A 4 18.43 -27.77 8.44
C THR A 4 17.95 -26.50 9.15
N ARG A 5 18.87 -25.53 9.33
CA ARG A 5 18.58 -24.26 10.02
C ARG A 5 17.69 -23.32 9.20
N GLU A 6 17.44 -23.64 7.93
CA GLU A 6 16.68 -22.82 7.00
C GLU A 6 16.10 -23.70 5.88
N PHE A 7 14.85 -23.48 5.48
CA PHE A 7 14.21 -24.12 4.31
C PHE A 7 13.57 -23.04 3.44
N LYS A 8 14.13 -22.78 2.25
CA LYS A 8 13.65 -21.76 1.29
C LYS A 8 13.02 -22.40 0.06
N TRP A 9 11.73 -22.16 -0.21
CA TRP A 9 11.09 -22.70 -1.43
C TRP A 9 11.34 -21.86 -2.68
N ALA A 10 11.67 -20.58 -2.53
CA ALA A 10 12.10 -19.74 -3.65
C ALA A 10 13.48 -20.15 -4.23
N SER A 11 14.15 -21.15 -3.63
CA SER A 11 15.53 -21.57 -3.96
C SER A 11 15.68 -22.72 -4.95
N LEU A 12 14.61 -23.17 -5.64
CA LEU A 12 14.76 -24.12 -6.77
C LEU A 12 15.60 -23.55 -7.93
N ALA A 13 15.88 -22.24 -7.91
CA ALA A 13 17.01 -21.63 -8.60
C ALA A 13 17.64 -20.58 -7.67
N PRO A 14 18.96 -20.65 -7.36
CA PRO A 14 19.64 -19.60 -6.61
C PRO A 14 19.51 -18.28 -7.38
N ARG A 15 18.97 -17.24 -6.71
CA ARG A 15 18.85 -15.90 -7.29
C ARG A 15 20.03 -15.06 -6.80
N PRO A 16 21.03 -14.75 -7.66
CA PRO A 16 22.28 -14.11 -7.24
C PRO A 16 22.10 -12.78 -6.49
N TYR A 17 21.00 -12.08 -6.78
CA TYR A 17 20.70 -10.77 -6.22
C TYR A 17 20.02 -10.79 -4.84
N LEU A 18 19.64 -11.96 -4.30
CA LEU A 18 19.12 -12.10 -2.92
C LEU A 18 20.19 -12.57 -1.92
N ALA A 19 21.41 -12.85 -2.40
CA ALA A 19 22.49 -13.41 -1.60
C ALA A 19 22.88 -12.53 -0.40
N GLU A 20 22.82 -11.21 -0.53
CA GLU A 20 23.15 -10.28 0.56
C GLU A 20 22.08 -10.27 1.66
N THR A 21 20.79 -10.26 1.27
CA THR A 21 19.67 -10.37 2.20
C THR A 21 19.69 -11.70 2.94
N ASP A 22 19.98 -12.78 2.22
CA ASP A 22 20.12 -14.11 2.79
C ASP A 22 21.27 -14.21 3.79
N ALA A 23 22.43 -13.60 3.48
CA ALA A 23 23.57 -13.54 4.38
C ALA A 23 23.27 -12.71 5.64
N LEU A 24 22.52 -11.62 5.49
CA LEU A 24 22.11 -10.76 6.61
C LEU A 24 21.21 -11.54 7.58
N ILE A 25 20.18 -12.23 7.05
CA ILE A 25 19.25 -13.04 7.84
C ILE A 25 19.97 -14.19 8.55
N ALA A 26 20.86 -14.89 7.83
CA ALA A 26 21.66 -15.96 8.41
C ALA A 26 22.58 -15.44 9.54
N SER A 27 23.18 -14.24 9.38
CA SER A 27 24.03 -13.63 10.40
C SER A 27 23.25 -13.13 11.62
N ALA A 28 21.98 -12.76 11.44
CA ALA A 28 21.07 -12.38 12.53
C ALA A 28 20.58 -13.59 13.36
N GLY A 29 20.87 -14.82 12.92
CA GLY A 29 20.54 -16.05 13.65
C GLY A 29 19.04 -16.39 13.67
N THR A 30 18.25 -15.75 12.81
CA THR A 30 16.80 -15.98 12.73
C THR A 30 16.53 -17.13 11.76
N ALA A 31 15.80 -18.15 12.20
CA ALA A 31 15.34 -19.20 11.30
C ALA A 31 14.24 -18.64 10.39
N ARG A 32 14.44 -18.70 9.07
CA ARG A 32 13.44 -18.32 8.07
C ARG A 32 12.92 -19.55 7.34
N SER A 33 11.61 -19.58 7.09
CA SER A 33 11.02 -20.59 6.21
C SER A 33 9.90 -19.98 5.38
N ASP A 34 10.16 -19.79 4.08
CA ASP A 34 9.16 -19.22 3.18
C ASP A 34 7.88 -20.08 3.15
N LEU A 35 7.95 -21.40 3.37
CA LEU A 35 6.73 -22.22 3.50
C LEU A 35 5.91 -21.88 4.73
N ALA A 36 6.58 -21.72 5.87
CA ALA A 36 5.90 -21.38 7.10
C ALA A 36 5.27 -19.99 6.95
N ASP A 37 5.99 -19.07 6.30
CA ASP A 37 5.51 -17.72 6.03
C ASP A 37 4.31 -17.73 5.04
N TYR A 38 4.36 -18.53 3.96
CA TYR A 38 3.21 -18.74 3.08
C TYR A 38 2.03 -19.41 3.79
N PHE A 39 2.29 -20.40 4.65
CA PHE A 39 1.24 -21.05 5.43
C PHE A 39 0.60 -20.07 6.40
N TYR A 40 1.37 -19.16 6.99
CA TYR A 40 0.87 -18.06 7.78
C TYR A 40 -0.02 -17.13 6.95
N GLU A 41 0.46 -16.67 5.78
CA GLU A 41 -0.30 -15.80 4.86
C GLU A 41 -1.62 -16.43 4.40
N LEU A 42 -1.65 -17.74 4.14
CA LEU A 42 -2.89 -18.44 3.75
C LEU A 42 -3.93 -18.48 4.88
N LEU A 43 -3.53 -18.26 6.13
CA LEU A 43 -4.38 -18.34 7.32
C LEU A 43 -4.69 -16.98 7.95
N HIS A 44 -4.03 -15.92 7.51
CA HIS A 44 -4.17 -14.57 8.07
C HIS A 44 -4.37 -13.57 6.96
N ASP A 45 -5.20 -12.56 7.22
CA ASP A 45 -5.38 -11.49 6.26
C ASP A 45 -4.12 -10.63 6.13
N TYR A 46 -3.95 -10.03 4.96
CA TYR A 46 -2.87 -9.07 4.69
C TYR A 46 -3.48 -7.72 4.39
N ASP A 47 -3.38 -6.80 5.34
CA ASP A 47 -3.93 -5.45 5.22
C ASP A 47 -2.99 -4.55 4.41
N GLY A 48 -3.35 -4.32 3.14
CA GLY A 48 -2.61 -3.44 2.23
C GLY A 48 -3.16 -2.00 2.18
N PRO A 49 -2.36 -1.01 1.73
CA PRO A 49 -2.82 0.38 1.65
C PRO A 49 -4.05 0.56 0.74
N ASN A 50 -4.05 -0.09 -0.43
CA ASN A 50 -5.15 0.03 -1.39
C ASN A 50 -6.44 -0.61 -0.87
N GLU A 51 -6.33 -1.69 -0.11
CA GLU A 51 -7.47 -2.35 0.52
C GLU A 51 -8.11 -1.42 1.56
N GLY A 52 -7.30 -0.88 2.47
CA GLY A 52 -7.77 0.07 3.47
C GLY A 52 -8.48 1.28 2.87
N ILE A 53 -7.87 1.87 1.83
CA ILE A 53 -8.47 3.00 1.09
C ILE A 53 -9.83 2.61 0.50
N VAL A 54 -9.90 1.46 -0.19
CA VAL A 54 -11.13 1.01 -0.84
C VAL A 54 -12.22 0.72 0.18
N LEU A 55 -11.91 0.00 1.26
CA LEU A 55 -12.86 -0.33 2.32
C LEU A 55 -13.40 0.94 2.98
N PHE A 56 -12.51 1.87 3.33
CA PHE A 56 -12.88 3.15 3.92
C PHE A 56 -13.81 3.96 3.01
N LEU A 57 -13.44 4.12 1.73
CA LEU A 57 -14.23 4.92 0.78
C LEU A 57 -15.60 4.28 0.49
N ARG A 58 -15.71 2.95 0.44
CA ARG A 58 -17.01 2.27 0.25
C ARG A 58 -17.99 2.55 1.38
N GLU A 59 -17.49 2.73 2.60
CA GLU A 59 -18.32 3.00 3.77
C GLU A 59 -18.69 4.48 3.89
N HIS A 60 -17.80 5.38 3.47
CA HIS A 60 -17.92 6.82 3.78
C HIS A 60 -18.22 7.73 2.59
N ALA A 61 -17.91 7.32 1.36
CA ALA A 61 -18.11 8.14 0.17
C ALA A 61 -19.54 7.98 -0.39
N ALA A 62 -20.07 9.06 -0.96
CA ALA A 62 -21.33 9.04 -1.68
C ALA A 62 -21.10 8.70 -3.17
N PRO A 63 -22.08 8.06 -3.84
CA PRO A 63 -22.02 7.86 -5.28
C PRO A 63 -21.82 9.20 -6.02
N GLY A 64 -20.84 9.24 -6.91
CA GLY A 64 -20.48 10.44 -7.67
C GLY A 64 -19.45 11.35 -6.99
N ASP A 65 -19.04 11.07 -5.75
CA ASP A 65 -17.89 11.74 -5.15
C ASP A 65 -16.64 11.51 -6.02
N MET A 66 -15.80 12.54 -6.10
CA MET A 66 -14.48 12.45 -6.74
C MET A 66 -13.39 12.22 -5.70
N VAL A 67 -12.50 11.28 -6.02
CA VAL A 67 -11.29 10.99 -5.25
C VAL A 67 -10.06 11.43 -6.04
N LEU A 68 -9.29 12.34 -5.48
CA LEU A 68 -7.97 12.70 -5.99
C LEU A 68 -6.91 11.91 -5.21
N ALA A 69 -6.23 10.99 -5.87
CA ALA A 69 -5.12 10.25 -5.26
C ALA A 69 -3.87 10.42 -6.10
N ASN A 70 -2.71 10.70 -5.53
CA ASN A 70 -1.47 10.70 -6.33
C ASN A 70 -1.01 9.30 -6.72
N TYR A 71 -1.46 8.27 -6.00
CA TYR A 71 -1.12 6.88 -6.26
C TYR A 71 -2.18 5.91 -5.72
N GLY A 72 -2.43 4.81 -6.44
CA GLY A 72 -3.43 3.80 -6.04
C GLY A 72 -4.87 4.14 -6.44
N GLU A 73 -5.04 5.02 -7.42
CA GLU A 73 -6.33 5.50 -7.93
C GLU A 73 -7.12 4.42 -8.69
N LEU A 74 -6.44 3.49 -9.37
CA LEU A 74 -7.13 2.45 -10.16
C LEU A 74 -7.96 1.49 -9.29
N PRO A 75 -7.43 0.91 -8.19
CA PRO A 75 -8.25 0.15 -7.25
C PRO A 75 -9.49 0.90 -6.76
N ILE A 76 -9.39 2.21 -6.53
CA ILE A 76 -10.53 3.03 -6.12
C ILE A 76 -11.61 2.99 -7.19
N ALA A 77 -11.28 3.31 -8.45
CA ALA A 77 -12.24 3.27 -9.55
C ALA A 77 -12.88 1.88 -9.72
N PHE A 78 -12.08 0.81 -9.69
CA PHE A 78 -12.56 -0.55 -9.93
C PHE A 78 -13.46 -1.09 -8.81
N TYR A 79 -13.16 -0.80 -7.53
CA TYR A 79 -13.83 -1.43 -6.39
C TYR A 79 -14.88 -0.55 -5.70
N THR A 80 -14.92 0.75 -6.01
CA THR A 80 -15.86 1.70 -5.39
C THR A 80 -16.84 2.32 -6.39
N GLY A 81 -16.47 2.42 -7.67
CA GLY A 81 -17.27 3.11 -8.69
C GLY A 81 -17.28 4.64 -8.58
N LEU A 82 -16.42 5.23 -7.72
CA LEU A 82 -16.24 6.68 -7.59
C LEU A 82 -15.51 7.29 -8.81
N ASP A 83 -15.68 8.60 -9.05
CA ASP A 83 -14.86 9.32 -10.05
C ASP A 83 -13.44 9.51 -9.48
N ILE A 84 -12.44 9.47 -10.35
CA ILE A 84 -11.03 9.54 -9.94
C ILE A 84 -10.26 10.63 -10.69
N ALA A 85 -9.28 11.21 -10.00
CA ALA A 85 -8.26 12.08 -10.55
C ALA A 85 -6.89 11.78 -9.93
N GLY A 86 -5.82 12.19 -10.61
CA GLY A 86 -4.43 12.00 -10.18
C GLY A 86 -3.80 10.72 -10.75
N GLY A 87 -3.16 9.94 -9.89
CA GLY A 87 -2.42 8.73 -10.24
C GLY A 87 -1.08 9.00 -10.90
N LEU A 88 -0.42 7.93 -11.35
CA LEU A 88 0.88 8.05 -12.02
C LEU A 88 0.86 8.95 -13.26
N SER A 89 -0.29 9.04 -13.94
CA SER A 89 -0.46 9.85 -15.15
C SER A 89 -0.97 11.27 -14.89
N ALA A 90 -1.22 11.67 -13.64
CA ALA A 90 -1.90 12.93 -13.31
C ALA A 90 -3.24 13.10 -14.08
N TYR A 91 -3.98 12.00 -14.22
CA TYR A 91 -5.25 11.95 -14.94
C TYR A 91 -6.26 12.94 -14.36
N ARG A 92 -6.79 13.84 -15.19
CA ARG A 92 -7.79 14.84 -14.78
C ARG A 92 -7.38 15.69 -13.57
N ILE A 93 -6.09 15.88 -13.34
CA ILE A 93 -5.61 16.62 -12.17
C ILE A 93 -6.14 18.05 -12.14
N GLU A 94 -6.48 18.64 -13.30
CA GLU A 94 -7.12 19.95 -13.41
C GLU A 94 -8.50 20.04 -12.74
N ARG A 95 -9.12 18.90 -12.39
CA ARG A 95 -10.41 18.84 -11.67
C ARG A 95 -10.25 18.74 -10.15
N PHE A 96 -9.06 18.95 -9.59
CA PHE A 96 -8.78 18.79 -8.16
C PHE A 96 -9.75 19.57 -7.24
N GLU A 97 -10.26 20.71 -7.68
CA GLU A 97 -11.24 21.52 -6.94
C GLU A 97 -12.60 20.81 -6.76
N GLN A 98 -12.85 19.70 -7.44
CA GLN A 98 -14.07 18.89 -7.31
C GLN A 98 -13.88 17.70 -6.37
N ALA A 99 -12.64 17.43 -5.95
CA ALA A 99 -12.34 16.30 -5.09
C ALA A 99 -13.00 16.48 -3.72
N ARG A 100 -13.78 15.48 -3.31
CA ARG A 100 -14.29 15.37 -1.94
C ARG A 100 -13.32 14.62 -1.04
N TRP A 101 -12.50 13.76 -1.64
CA TRP A 101 -11.52 12.93 -0.97
C TRP A 101 -10.14 13.16 -1.62
N VAL A 102 -9.12 13.44 -0.81
CA VAL A 102 -7.74 13.60 -1.27
C VAL A 102 -6.81 12.62 -0.55
N ILE A 103 -6.04 11.85 -1.29
CA ILE A 103 -5.13 10.83 -0.76
C ILE A 103 -3.72 11.09 -1.29
N ASN A 104 -2.86 11.60 -0.41
CA ASN A 104 -1.45 11.84 -0.71
C ASN A 104 -0.61 10.67 -0.16
N ARG A 105 -0.40 9.66 -0.99
CA ARG A 105 0.46 8.51 -0.68
C ARG A 105 1.91 8.96 -0.64
N ARG A 106 2.65 8.53 0.38
CA ARG A 106 4.06 8.90 0.59
C ARG A 106 4.95 8.60 -0.61
N ASP A 107 4.79 7.41 -1.17
CA ASP A 107 5.60 6.90 -2.28
C ASP A 107 4.98 7.20 -3.65
N GLY A 108 3.95 8.05 -3.68
CA GLY A 108 3.30 8.53 -4.89
C GLY A 108 4.03 9.71 -5.55
N PRO A 109 3.79 9.96 -6.84
CA PRO A 109 4.35 11.12 -7.54
C PRO A 109 3.80 12.45 -7.00
N TYR A 110 4.54 13.54 -7.28
CA TYR A 110 4.17 14.93 -6.99
C TYR A 110 3.58 15.21 -5.58
N PRO A 111 4.16 14.67 -4.50
CA PRO A 111 3.60 14.80 -3.14
C PRO A 111 3.48 16.27 -2.69
N ASP A 112 4.39 17.14 -3.14
CA ASP A 112 4.34 18.58 -2.81
C ASP A 112 3.13 19.29 -3.44
N GLU A 113 2.69 18.86 -4.62
CA GLU A 113 1.48 19.40 -5.25
C GLU A 113 0.24 18.97 -4.48
N MET A 114 0.19 17.72 -4.03
CA MET A 114 -0.90 17.23 -3.18
C MET A 114 -0.98 18.00 -1.86
N VAL A 115 0.16 18.29 -1.22
CA VAL A 115 0.23 19.14 -0.03
C VAL A 115 -0.34 20.54 -0.32
N ARG A 116 0.01 21.14 -1.46
CA ARG A 116 -0.56 22.43 -1.88
C ARG A 116 -2.07 22.36 -2.06
N ILE A 117 -2.58 21.34 -2.75
CA ILE A 117 -4.02 21.14 -2.98
C ILE A 117 -4.77 20.97 -1.66
N ILE A 118 -4.24 20.16 -0.74
CA ILE A 118 -4.83 19.95 0.59
C ILE A 118 -4.84 21.28 1.37
N ALA A 119 -3.75 22.04 1.36
CA ALA A 119 -3.65 23.31 2.07
C ALA A 119 -4.53 24.44 1.49
N GLN A 120 -4.84 24.37 0.19
CA GLN A 120 -5.75 25.30 -0.47
C GLN A 120 -7.22 25.02 -0.17
N GLY A 121 -7.56 23.78 0.14
CA GLY A 121 -8.92 23.40 0.53
C GLY A 121 -9.12 23.35 2.04
N SER A 122 -10.37 23.20 2.44
CA SER A 122 -10.72 22.87 3.83
C SER A 122 -10.92 21.36 3.90
N TYR A 123 -9.93 20.65 4.44
CA TYR A 123 -9.97 19.20 4.60
C TYR A 123 -9.70 18.80 6.05
N GLU A 124 -10.40 17.77 6.53
CA GLU A 124 -10.01 17.03 7.73
C GLU A 124 -9.14 15.83 7.34
N ALA A 125 -8.10 15.56 8.13
CA ALA A 125 -7.25 14.39 7.95
C ALA A 125 -7.79 13.21 8.79
N ILE A 126 -7.90 12.05 8.16
CA ILE A 126 -8.40 10.81 8.75
C ILE A 126 -7.30 9.77 8.62
N ASP A 127 -6.78 9.32 9.75
CA ASP A 127 -5.83 8.22 9.85
C ASP A 127 -6.61 6.89 9.79
N ILE A 128 -6.31 6.05 8.78
CA ILE A 128 -6.88 4.71 8.68
C ILE A 128 -5.85 3.66 9.09
N PRO A 129 -6.23 2.58 9.79
CA PRO A 129 -5.28 1.61 10.36
C PRO A 129 -4.69 0.64 9.32
N TYR A 130 -4.18 1.18 8.20
CA TYR A 130 -3.60 0.47 7.08
C TYR A 130 -2.25 1.10 6.73
N PRO A 131 -1.18 0.32 6.56
CA PRO A 131 0.16 0.86 6.37
C PRO A 131 0.32 1.50 4.98
N ASP A 132 0.87 2.72 4.92
CA ASP A 132 1.21 3.41 3.68
C ASP A 132 2.52 2.86 3.10
N LEU A 133 2.39 1.71 2.44
CA LEU A 133 3.48 1.04 1.73
C LEU A 133 3.51 1.44 0.25
N PRO A 134 4.68 1.45 -0.41
CA PRO A 134 4.75 1.71 -1.85
C PRO A 134 3.95 0.70 -2.65
N TRP A 135 3.91 -0.57 -2.23
CA TRP A 135 3.06 -1.58 -2.86
C TRP A 135 2.34 -2.40 -1.78
N GLY A 136 1.16 -2.93 -2.12
CA GLY A 136 0.53 -3.97 -1.31
C GLY A 136 1.20 -5.33 -1.56
N ASN A 137 0.43 -6.41 -1.42
CA ASN A 137 0.93 -7.76 -1.70
C ASN A 137 1.14 -7.96 -3.20
N ARG A 138 2.35 -7.65 -3.68
CA ARG A 138 2.77 -7.82 -5.08
C ARG A 138 3.51 -9.16 -5.20
N PRO A 139 3.24 -9.97 -6.25
CA PRO A 139 3.90 -11.27 -6.45
C PRO A 139 5.34 -11.12 -7.00
N VAL A 140 6.12 -10.25 -6.36
CA VAL A 140 7.54 -10.01 -6.61
C VAL A 140 8.26 -10.61 -5.40
N PRO A 141 8.95 -11.77 -5.55
CA PRO A 141 9.57 -12.46 -4.43
C PRO A 141 10.51 -11.58 -3.58
N GLU A 142 11.10 -10.56 -4.18
CA GLU A 142 11.98 -9.57 -3.56
C GLU A 142 11.22 -8.60 -2.62
N TYR A 143 9.92 -8.45 -2.84
CA TYR A 143 9.03 -7.53 -2.13
C TYR A 143 7.80 -8.28 -1.57
N HIS A 144 7.88 -9.59 -1.36
CA HIS A 144 6.74 -10.33 -0.80
C HIS A 144 6.68 -10.13 0.71
N LYS A 145 5.55 -9.63 1.21
CA LYS A 145 5.29 -9.41 2.64
C LYS A 145 4.25 -10.42 3.08
N PHE A 146 4.65 -11.44 3.83
CA PHE A 146 3.78 -12.54 4.26
C PHE A 146 2.80 -12.18 5.38
N ALA A 147 2.99 -11.03 6.03
CA ALA A 147 2.15 -10.55 7.12
C ALA A 147 1.99 -9.03 7.01
N THR A 148 0.86 -8.51 7.53
CA THR A 148 0.59 -7.08 7.63
C THR A 148 1.76 -6.35 8.28
N VAL A 149 2.15 -5.23 7.68
CA VAL A 149 3.23 -4.37 8.19
C VAL A 149 2.65 -3.42 9.22
N HIS A 150 3.20 -3.40 10.43
CA HIS A 150 2.69 -2.58 11.55
C HIS A 150 3.63 -1.43 11.96
N ASP A 151 4.86 -1.41 11.45
CA ASP A 151 5.88 -0.41 11.76
C ASP A 151 5.96 0.73 10.71
N ALA A 152 5.08 0.69 9.72
CA ALA A 152 4.93 1.77 8.74
C ALA A 152 3.89 2.80 9.21
N PRO A 153 4.04 4.09 8.84
CA PRO A 153 2.96 5.06 9.00
C PRO A 153 1.69 4.61 8.29
N ASN A 154 0.55 4.98 8.86
CA ASN A 154 -0.75 4.72 8.27
C ASN A 154 -1.05 5.62 7.06
N VAL A 155 -1.95 5.16 6.19
CA VAL A 155 -2.52 5.99 5.13
C VAL A 155 -3.38 7.09 5.75
N ILE A 156 -3.21 8.32 5.26
CA ILE A 156 -4.04 9.47 5.63
C ILE A 156 -4.98 9.82 4.47
N ILE A 157 -6.28 9.84 4.75
CA ILE A 157 -7.33 10.26 3.82
C ILE A 157 -7.83 11.64 4.25
N HIS A 158 -7.87 12.58 3.31
CA HIS A 158 -8.35 13.93 3.56
C HIS A 158 -9.79 14.06 3.04
N ARG A 159 -10.74 14.32 3.94
CA ARG A 159 -12.15 14.56 3.58
C ARG A 159 -12.42 16.06 3.52
N ARG A 160 -13.05 16.53 2.45
CA ARG A 160 -13.42 17.93 2.34
C ARG A 160 -14.49 18.30 3.37
N LEU A 161 -14.31 19.46 3.99
CA LEU A 161 -15.29 20.10 4.84
C LEU A 161 -16.17 21.01 3.97
N ASP A 162 -17.48 20.94 4.17
CA ASP A 162 -18.46 21.79 3.51
C ASP A 162 -18.39 23.25 3.99
#